data_AF-A0A218P0C5-F1
#
_entry.id   AF-A0A218P0C5-F1
#
_cell.length_a   1.000
_cell.length_b   1.000
_cell.length_c   1.000
_cell.angle_alpha   90.00
_cell.angle_beta   90.00
_cell.angle_gamma   90.00
#
_symmetry.space_group_name_H-M   'P 1'
#
loop_
_entity.id
_entity.type
_entity.pdbx_description
1 polymer ?
#
loop_
_entity_poly.entity_id
_entity_poly.type
_entity_poly.pdbx_seq_one_letter_code
_entity_poly.pdbx_strand_id
1 'polypeptide(L)'
;MQSQNVEVTAYILQKIDEYVRTDFSKKLETIGKMVTKRTETKTEQDLNEFKTILNFSEELAFWMRFITLHTIDQFNTSRISQNEAIWILDIIHPIFRTLFTDIMITLYPIYSSSDVKPEVKRDLERSLEQCLRELELIVERLQEAPPEIKREELRNFLDVLPYNFINSLTGYDYLVERAKRLQEILKDDKKNNNSL
;
A
#
# COMPACT_ATOMS: atom_id res chain seq x y z
N MET A 1 -3.53 3.70 31.47
CA MET A 1 -2.43 2.94 30.86
C MET A 1 -2.68 2.55 29.39
N GLN A 2 -3.93 2.50 28.89
CA GLN A 2 -4.20 2.14 27.47
C GLN A 2 -4.01 3.27 26.44
N SER A 3 -4.32 4.54 26.76
CA SER A 3 -4.06 5.66 25.83
C SER A 3 -2.58 5.83 25.48
N GLN A 4 -1.68 5.48 26.41
CA GLN A 4 -0.24 5.47 26.17
C GLN A 4 0.17 4.51 25.04
N ASN A 5 -0.53 3.38 24.86
CA ASN A 5 -0.22 2.45 23.78
C ASN A 5 -0.69 2.98 22.41
N VAL A 6 -1.81 3.71 22.39
CA VAL A 6 -2.29 4.40 21.18
C VAL A 6 -1.34 5.52 20.80
N GLU A 7 -0.93 6.36 21.76
CA GLU A 7 0.02 7.46 21.54
C GLU A 7 1.37 6.95 21.03
N VAL A 8 1.90 5.87 21.61
CA VAL A 8 3.16 5.25 21.14
C VAL A 8 3.00 4.67 19.74
N THR A 9 1.87 4.00 19.46
CA THR A 9 1.59 3.45 18.11
C THR A 9 1.52 4.57 17.08
N ALA A 10 0.76 5.64 17.38
CA ALA A 10 0.63 6.80 16.51
C ALA A 10 1.99 7.49 16.29
N TYR A 11 2.81 7.65 17.33
CA TYR A 11 4.15 8.23 17.21
C TYR A 11 5.06 7.40 16.28
N ILE A 12 5.06 6.07 16.45
CA ILE A 12 5.86 5.18 15.58
C ILE A 12 5.35 5.26 14.14
N LEU A 13 4.04 5.21 13.93
CA LEU A 13 3.43 5.32 12.60
C LEU A 13 3.75 6.66 11.92
N GLN A 14 3.75 7.76 12.67
CA GLN A 14 4.17 9.07 12.16
C GLN A 14 5.64 9.05 11.70
N LYS A 15 6.53 8.42 12.46
CA LYS A 15 7.95 8.29 12.06
C LYS A 15 8.12 7.42 10.83
N ILE A 16 7.30 6.39 10.67
CA ILE A 16 7.26 5.58 9.46
C ILE A 16 6.75 6.41 8.28
N ASP A 17 5.66 7.16 8.43
CA ASP A 17 5.13 8.04 7.36
C ASP A 17 6.15 9.09 6.92
N GLU A 18 6.82 9.74 7.89
CA GLU A 18 7.92 10.67 7.61
C GLU A 18 9.00 10.00 6.75
N TYR A 19 9.53 8.86 7.21
CA TYR A 19 10.58 8.13 6.49
C TYR A 19 10.15 7.69 5.09
N VAL A 20 8.92 7.16 4.96
CA VAL A 20 8.39 6.65 3.69
C VAL A 20 8.33 7.78 2.67
N ARG A 21 7.79 8.95 3.06
CA ARG A 21 7.64 10.09 2.16
C ARG A 21 8.95 10.78 1.80
N THR A 22 9.95 10.79 2.70
CA THR A 22 11.17 11.56 2.47
C THR A 22 12.31 10.74 1.91
N ASP A 23 12.60 9.60 2.50
CA ASP A 23 13.83 8.85 2.26
C ASP A 23 13.57 7.64 1.39
N PHE A 24 12.52 6.88 1.70
CA PHE A 24 12.16 5.69 0.93
C PHE A 24 11.79 6.03 -0.52
N SER A 25 10.88 6.99 -0.74
CA SER A 25 10.48 7.40 -2.10
C SER A 25 11.68 7.79 -2.97
N LYS A 26 12.60 8.59 -2.41
CA LYS A 26 13.82 9.02 -3.13
C LYS A 26 14.75 7.86 -3.43
N LYS A 27 14.89 6.93 -2.48
CA LYS A 27 15.72 5.74 -2.66
C LYS A 27 15.14 4.87 -3.77
N LEU A 28 13.84 4.64 -3.74
CA LEU A 28 13.15 3.88 -4.78
C LEU A 28 13.28 4.54 -6.16
N GLU A 29 13.11 5.86 -6.24
CA GLU A 29 13.29 6.61 -7.49
C GLU A 29 14.69 6.46 -8.06
N THR A 30 15.70 6.54 -7.20
CA THR A 30 17.10 6.39 -7.59
C THR A 30 17.37 5.00 -8.15
N ILE A 31 16.98 3.95 -7.41
CA ILE A 31 17.20 2.57 -7.85
C ILE A 31 16.36 2.22 -9.07
N GLY A 32 15.10 2.66 -9.14
CA GLY A 32 14.24 2.48 -10.31
C GLY A 32 14.87 3.07 -11.58
N LYS A 33 15.47 4.26 -11.50
CA LYS A 33 16.23 4.85 -12.60
C LYS A 33 17.50 4.07 -12.96
N MET A 34 18.21 3.52 -11.97
CA MET A 34 19.41 2.71 -12.22
C MET A 34 19.08 1.39 -12.92
N VAL A 35 18.03 0.70 -12.48
CA VAL A 35 17.59 -0.58 -13.03
C VAL A 35 17.00 -0.43 -14.45
N THR A 36 16.47 0.74 -14.79
CA THR A 36 15.91 1.05 -16.13
C THR A 36 16.92 1.56 -17.14
N LYS A 37 18.01 2.21 -16.71
CA LYS A 37 19.01 2.79 -17.64
C LYS A 37 19.78 1.70 -18.40
N ARG A 38 19.95 1.91 -19.71
CA ARG A 38 20.80 1.11 -20.63
C ARG A 38 22.27 1.40 -20.35
N THR A 39 22.85 0.74 -19.36
CA THR A 39 24.31 0.68 -19.20
C THR A 39 24.71 -0.75 -18.91
N GLU A 40 25.75 -1.21 -19.60
CA GLU A 40 26.29 -2.58 -19.60
C GLU A 40 26.79 -3.06 -18.21
N THR A 41 26.69 -2.22 -17.18
CA THR A 41 27.08 -2.50 -15.80
C THR A 41 25.89 -2.32 -14.86
N LYS A 42 24.83 -3.12 -15.02
CA LYS A 42 23.96 -3.42 -13.88
C LYS A 42 24.75 -4.35 -12.97
N THR A 43 25.25 -3.84 -11.85
CA THR A 43 26.01 -4.67 -10.94
C THR A 43 25.08 -5.61 -10.19
N GLU A 44 25.59 -6.76 -9.73
CA GLU A 44 24.85 -7.65 -8.83
C GLU A 44 24.39 -6.91 -7.57
N GLN A 45 25.19 -5.94 -7.13
CA GLN A 45 24.88 -5.06 -6.01
C GLN A 45 23.60 -4.23 -6.26
N ASP A 46 23.45 -3.63 -7.44
CA ASP A 46 22.25 -2.83 -7.78
C ASP A 46 20.97 -3.68 -7.76
N LEU A 47 21.06 -4.93 -8.25
CA LEU A 47 19.95 -5.88 -8.25
C LEU A 47 19.59 -6.34 -6.83
N ASN A 48 20.60 -6.58 -5.99
CA ASN A 48 20.38 -6.93 -4.59
C ASN A 48 19.77 -5.76 -3.79
N GLU A 49 20.19 -4.53 -4.08
CA GLU A 49 19.60 -3.36 -3.43
C GLU A 49 18.14 -3.15 -3.87
N PHE A 50 17.85 -3.36 -5.15
CA PHE A 50 16.46 -3.35 -5.66
C PHE A 50 15.59 -4.40 -4.96
N LYS A 51 16.05 -5.65 -4.87
CA LYS A 51 15.35 -6.72 -4.13
C LYS A 51 15.12 -6.35 -2.66
N THR A 52 16.10 -5.72 -2.02
CA THR A 52 15.98 -5.27 -0.63
C THR A 52 14.86 -4.24 -0.47
N ILE A 53 14.74 -3.31 -1.41
CA ILE A 53 13.66 -2.32 -1.41
C ILE A 53 12.29 -2.96 -1.64
N LEU A 54 12.19 -3.93 -2.56
CA LEU A 54 10.95 -4.65 -2.79
C LEU A 54 10.51 -5.46 -1.57
N ASN A 55 11.45 -6.16 -0.92
CA ASN A 55 11.17 -6.89 0.33
C ASN A 55 10.72 -5.95 1.45
N PHE A 56 11.37 -4.80 1.61
CA PHE A 56 10.94 -3.78 2.58
C PHE A 56 9.51 -3.30 2.29
N SER A 57 9.16 -3.14 1.02
CA SER A 57 7.80 -2.75 0.60
C SER A 57 6.75 -3.80 0.98
N GLU A 58 7.06 -5.08 0.73
CA GLU A 58 6.20 -6.21 1.10
C GLU A 58 6.00 -6.27 2.63
N GLU A 59 7.08 -6.14 3.40
CA GLU A 59 7.03 -6.15 4.86
C GLU A 59 6.26 -4.95 5.42
N LEU A 60 6.46 -3.75 4.86
CA LEU A 60 5.75 -2.56 5.27
C LEU A 60 4.25 -2.71 5.03
N ALA A 61 3.83 -3.19 3.85
CA ALA A 61 2.42 -3.46 3.55
C ALA A 61 1.82 -4.48 4.54
N PHE A 62 2.56 -5.56 4.85
CA PHE A 62 2.14 -6.54 5.85
C PHE A 62 1.94 -5.91 7.23
N TRP A 63 2.88 -5.09 7.69
CA TRP A 63 2.78 -4.43 8.99
C TRP A 63 1.62 -3.44 9.04
N MET A 64 1.41 -2.68 7.97
CA MET A 64 0.29 -1.74 7.89
C MET A 64 -1.06 -2.48 7.91
N ARG A 65 -1.19 -3.63 7.22
CA ARG A 65 -2.36 -4.52 7.37
C ARG A 65 -2.49 -5.01 8.80
N PHE A 66 -1.42 -5.56 9.39
CA PHE A 66 -1.46 -6.12 10.74
C PHE A 66 -1.96 -5.09 11.76
N ILE A 67 -1.42 -3.87 11.72
CA ILE A 67 -1.82 -2.79 12.64
C ILE A 67 -3.28 -2.38 12.36
N THR A 68 -3.68 -2.25 11.10
CA THR A 68 -5.07 -1.93 10.73
C THR A 68 -6.07 -2.93 11.31
N LEU A 69 -5.83 -4.23 11.10
CA LEU A 69 -6.70 -5.29 11.63
C LEU A 69 -6.70 -5.29 13.16
N HIS A 70 -5.54 -5.12 13.77
CA HIS A 70 -5.42 -5.05 15.22
C HIS A 70 -6.20 -3.87 15.80
N THR A 71 -6.14 -2.69 15.18
CA THR A 71 -6.90 -1.50 15.58
C THR A 71 -8.41 -1.76 15.53
N ILE A 72 -8.90 -2.38 14.46
CA ILE A 72 -10.32 -2.75 14.34
C ILE A 72 -10.72 -3.74 15.45
N ASP A 73 -9.87 -4.71 15.77
CA ASP A 73 -10.14 -5.67 16.84
C ASP A 73 -10.09 -5.04 18.25
N GLN A 74 -9.16 -4.12 18.50
CA GLN A 74 -9.13 -3.35 19.75
C GLN A 74 -10.40 -2.50 19.91
N PHE A 75 -10.89 -1.88 18.82
CA PHE A 75 -12.14 -1.14 18.83
C PHE A 75 -13.34 -2.04 19.11
N ASN A 76 -13.47 -3.17 18.41
CA ASN A 76 -14.56 -4.14 18.61
C ASN A 76 -14.61 -4.70 20.04
N THR A 77 -13.45 -4.82 20.69
CA THR A 77 -13.33 -5.25 22.10
C THR A 77 -13.42 -4.09 23.09
N SER A 78 -13.78 -2.89 22.62
CA SER A 78 -13.93 -1.65 23.40
C SER A 78 -12.68 -1.27 24.19
N ARG A 79 -11.49 -1.66 23.72
CA ARG A 79 -10.20 -1.34 24.34
C ARG A 79 -9.66 0.04 23.93
N ILE A 80 -10.10 0.52 22.77
CA ILE A 80 -9.85 1.88 22.29
C ILE A 80 -11.18 2.49 21.85
N SER A 81 -11.26 3.82 21.91
CA SER A 81 -12.39 4.60 21.42
C SER A 81 -12.42 4.67 19.89
N GLN A 82 -13.56 5.07 19.35
CA GLN A 82 -13.73 5.33 17.91
C GLN A 82 -12.69 6.36 17.41
N ASN A 83 -12.52 7.47 18.13
CA ASN A 83 -11.57 8.53 17.75
C ASN A 83 -10.12 8.03 17.72
N GLU A 84 -9.73 7.19 18.67
CA GLU A 84 -8.38 6.59 18.69
C GLU A 84 -8.20 5.62 17.52
N ALA A 85 -9.22 4.82 17.19
CA ALA A 85 -9.17 3.90 16.06
C ALA A 85 -9.05 4.65 14.72
N ILE A 86 -9.90 5.65 14.49
CA ILE A 86 -9.86 6.51 13.30
C ILE A 86 -8.49 7.19 13.21
N TRP A 87 -8.00 7.79 14.29
CA TRP A 87 -6.71 8.48 14.29
C TRP A 87 -5.54 7.57 13.88
N ILE A 88 -5.51 6.31 14.33
CA ILE A 88 -4.49 5.35 13.89
C ILE A 88 -4.65 5.05 12.39
N LEU A 89 -5.88 4.78 11.94
CA LEU A 89 -6.17 4.40 10.55
C LEU A 89 -5.85 5.54 9.57
N ASP A 90 -6.13 6.79 9.96
CA ASP A 90 -5.80 8.02 9.24
C ASP A 90 -4.29 8.22 9.02
N ILE A 91 -3.45 7.69 9.90
CA ILE A 91 -1.98 7.71 9.72
C ILE A 91 -1.54 6.58 8.80
N ILE A 92 -2.21 5.43 8.82
CA ILE A 92 -1.85 4.26 8.02
C ILE A 92 -2.21 4.45 6.53
N HIS A 93 -3.38 5.00 6.22
CA HIS A 93 -3.83 5.20 4.84
C HIS A 93 -2.78 5.95 3.97
N PRO A 94 -2.21 7.08 4.41
CA PRO A 94 -1.21 7.81 3.63
C PRO A 94 0.09 7.05 3.40
N ILE A 95 0.51 6.21 4.36
CA ILE A 95 1.68 5.33 4.21
C ILE A 95 1.42 4.35 3.05
N PHE A 96 0.27 3.69 3.05
CA PHE A 96 -0.13 2.79 1.97
C PHE A 96 -0.21 3.50 0.63
N ARG A 97 -0.87 4.66 0.58
CA ARG A 97 -1.00 5.46 -0.65
C ARG A 97 0.36 5.82 -1.22
N THR A 98 1.30 6.25 -0.38
CA THR A 98 2.66 6.58 -0.80
C THR A 98 3.38 5.34 -1.31
N LEU A 99 3.31 4.22 -0.58
CA LEU A 99 3.90 2.95 -0.99
C LEU A 99 3.40 2.50 -2.38
N PHE A 100 2.09 2.47 -2.59
CA PHE A 100 1.52 2.09 -3.87
C PHE A 100 1.88 3.06 -4.99
N THR A 101 1.87 4.37 -4.70
CA THR A 101 2.29 5.39 -5.67
C THR A 101 3.74 5.19 -6.06
N ASP A 102 4.61 4.97 -5.09
CA ASP A 102 6.05 4.83 -5.28
C ASP A 102 6.37 3.56 -6.07
N ILE A 103 5.86 2.38 -5.66
CA ILE A 103 6.12 1.13 -6.40
C ILE A 103 5.52 1.20 -7.81
N MET A 104 4.32 1.77 -7.97
CA MET A 104 3.65 1.78 -9.26
C MET A 104 4.20 2.82 -10.21
N ILE A 105 4.21 4.10 -9.84
CA ILE A 105 4.58 5.18 -10.75
C ILE A 105 6.07 5.11 -11.06
N THR A 106 6.90 4.87 -10.05
CA THR A 106 8.36 4.88 -10.20
C THR A 106 8.86 3.66 -10.97
N LEU A 107 8.22 2.50 -10.80
CA LEU A 107 8.68 1.25 -11.38
C LEU A 107 7.85 0.81 -12.59
N TYR A 108 6.79 1.54 -12.96
CA TYR A 108 6.06 1.33 -14.22
C TYR A 108 6.96 1.26 -15.48
N PRO A 109 8.02 2.08 -15.61
CA PRO A 109 8.96 1.95 -16.73
C PRO A 109 9.74 0.62 -16.74
N ILE A 110 9.88 -0.08 -15.61
CA ILE A 110 10.53 -1.39 -15.51
C ILE A 110 9.66 -2.48 -16.16
N TYR A 111 8.34 -2.40 -15.96
CA TYR A 111 7.38 -3.36 -16.52
C TYR A 111 7.39 -3.37 -18.04
N SER A 112 7.32 -2.18 -18.63
CA SER A 112 7.19 -1.97 -20.07
C SER A 112 8.51 -2.08 -20.83
N SER A 113 9.66 -2.08 -20.16
CA SER A 113 10.97 -2.15 -20.81
C SER A 113 11.35 -3.57 -21.22
N SER A 114 11.69 -3.78 -22.50
CA SER A 114 12.25 -5.04 -23.01
C SER A 114 13.65 -5.34 -22.48
N ASP A 115 14.34 -4.32 -21.95
CA ASP A 115 15.76 -4.37 -21.59
C ASP A 115 16.00 -4.74 -20.12
N VAL A 116 14.93 -5.08 -19.40
CA VAL A 116 14.97 -5.53 -18.00
C VAL A 116 14.94 -7.06 -17.97
N LYS A 117 15.86 -7.65 -17.19
CA LYS A 117 15.93 -9.09 -17.00
C LYS A 117 14.60 -9.64 -16.47
N PRO A 118 14.12 -10.82 -16.93
CA PRO A 118 12.86 -11.40 -16.47
C PRO A 118 12.76 -11.59 -14.96
N GLU A 119 13.88 -11.87 -14.28
CA GLU A 119 13.94 -12.02 -12.82
C GLU A 119 13.52 -10.74 -12.07
N VAL A 120 13.95 -9.57 -12.52
CA VAL A 120 13.62 -8.28 -11.91
C VAL A 120 12.13 -7.98 -12.06
N LYS A 121 11.55 -8.32 -13.22
CA LYS A 121 10.11 -8.17 -13.45
C LYS A 121 9.32 -9.08 -12.51
N ARG A 122 9.72 -10.35 -12.37
CA ARG A 122 9.07 -11.29 -11.43
C ARG A 122 9.13 -10.83 -9.98
N ASP A 123 10.28 -10.33 -9.52
CA ASP A 123 10.41 -9.82 -8.15
C ASP A 123 9.47 -8.63 -7.90
N LEU A 124 9.37 -7.73 -8.89
CA LEU A 124 8.50 -6.57 -8.84
C LEU A 124 7.01 -6.96 -8.89
N GLU A 125 6.63 -7.90 -9.75
CA GLU A 125 5.28 -8.47 -9.84
C GLU A 125 4.86 -9.10 -8.52
N ARG A 126 5.74 -9.91 -7.92
CA ARG A 126 5.50 -10.54 -6.62
C ARG A 126 5.28 -9.50 -5.53
N SER A 127 6.13 -8.46 -5.49
CA SER A 127 6.02 -7.38 -4.51
C SER A 127 4.68 -6.64 -4.63
N LEU A 128 4.27 -6.29 -5.86
CA LEU A 128 2.96 -5.69 -6.11
C LEU A 128 1.80 -6.59 -5.74
N GLU A 129 1.86 -7.86 -6.13
CA GLU A 129 0.82 -8.84 -5.80
C GLU A 129 0.62 -8.91 -4.29
N GLN A 130 1.73 -8.98 -3.55
CA GLN A 130 1.70 -9.03 -2.11
C GLN A 130 1.12 -7.73 -1.53
N CYS A 131 1.59 -6.55 -1.94
CA CYS A 131 1.02 -5.29 -1.47
C CYS A 131 -0.49 -5.18 -1.76
N LEU A 132 -0.93 -5.57 -2.96
CA LEU A 132 -2.35 -5.59 -3.34
C LEU A 132 -3.17 -6.54 -2.47
N ARG A 133 -2.65 -7.72 -2.20
CA ARG A 133 -3.29 -8.70 -1.32
C ARG A 133 -3.47 -8.15 0.08
N GLU A 134 -2.45 -7.48 0.63
CA GLU A 134 -2.55 -6.87 1.96
C GLU A 134 -3.63 -5.78 1.99
N LEU A 135 -3.77 -4.98 0.92
CA LEU A 135 -4.85 -3.99 0.79
C LEU A 135 -6.23 -4.64 0.66
N GLU A 136 -6.37 -5.71 -0.13
CA GLU A 136 -7.63 -6.47 -0.25
C GLU A 136 -8.10 -6.97 1.13
N LEU A 137 -7.19 -7.55 1.93
CA LEU A 137 -7.50 -8.05 3.27
C LEU A 137 -7.95 -6.93 4.23
N ILE A 138 -7.38 -5.72 4.11
CA ILE A 138 -7.83 -4.55 4.87
C ILE A 138 -9.26 -4.16 4.47
N VAL A 139 -9.51 -4.06 3.16
CA VAL A 139 -10.82 -3.68 2.63
C VAL A 139 -11.89 -4.70 3.02
N GLU A 140 -11.62 -5.99 2.89
CA GLU A 140 -12.52 -7.07 3.35
C GLU A 140 -12.86 -6.90 4.83
N ARG A 141 -11.86 -6.67 5.69
CA ARG A 141 -12.12 -6.45 7.13
C ARG A 141 -12.94 -5.19 7.39
N LEU A 142 -12.64 -4.09 6.70
CA LEU A 142 -13.38 -2.82 6.85
C LEU A 142 -14.83 -2.94 6.38
N GLN A 143 -15.13 -3.79 5.40
CA GLN A 143 -16.51 -4.07 4.99
C GLN A 143 -17.33 -4.74 6.11
N GLU A 144 -16.67 -5.50 6.97
CA GLU A 144 -17.25 -6.18 8.14
C GLU A 144 -17.13 -5.36 9.45
N ALA A 145 -16.43 -4.22 9.42
CA ALA A 145 -16.25 -3.38 10.59
C ALA A 145 -17.55 -2.66 10.98
N PRO A 146 -17.68 -2.22 12.25
CA PRO A 146 -18.83 -1.44 12.68
C PRO A 146 -19.02 -0.17 11.83
N PRO A 147 -20.27 0.29 11.63
CA PRO A 147 -20.59 1.43 10.74
C PRO A 147 -19.77 2.69 11.03
N GLU A 148 -19.43 2.92 12.29
CA GLU A 148 -18.67 4.07 12.78
C GLU A 148 -17.26 4.14 12.18
N ILE A 149 -16.59 3.00 12.03
CA ILE A 149 -15.26 2.90 11.42
C ILE A 149 -15.40 2.75 9.89
N LYS A 150 -16.33 1.89 9.45
CA LYS A 150 -16.50 1.57 8.04
C LYS A 150 -16.79 2.80 7.18
N ARG A 151 -17.67 3.70 7.62
CA ARG A 151 -18.08 4.87 6.82
C ARG A 151 -16.92 5.84 6.54
N GLU A 152 -16.04 6.02 7.50
CA GLU A 152 -14.92 6.96 7.39
C GLU A 152 -13.75 6.30 6.65
N GLU A 153 -13.38 5.08 7.05
CA GLU A 153 -12.10 4.50 6.64
C GLU A 153 -12.16 3.63 5.39
N LEU A 154 -13.30 2.98 5.08
CA LEU A 154 -13.39 2.14 3.89
C LEU A 154 -13.06 2.93 2.63
N ARG A 155 -13.57 4.16 2.54
CA ARG A 155 -13.32 5.04 1.39
C ARG A 155 -11.86 5.48 1.31
N ASN A 156 -11.23 5.77 2.45
CA ASN A 156 -9.81 6.17 2.51
C ASN A 156 -8.92 5.04 1.96
N PHE A 157 -9.13 3.81 2.39
CA PHE A 157 -8.36 2.66 1.92
C PHE A 157 -8.65 2.29 0.47
N LEU A 158 -9.87 2.49 -0.01
CA LEU A 158 -10.19 2.29 -1.43
C LEU A 158 -9.59 3.35 -2.36
N ASP A 159 -9.28 4.56 -1.86
CA ASP A 159 -8.62 5.64 -2.61
C ASP A 159 -7.08 5.55 -2.59
N VAL A 160 -6.51 4.51 -1.97
CA VAL A 160 -5.06 4.26 -1.95
C VAL A 160 -4.49 4.03 -3.35
N LEU A 161 -5.26 3.40 -4.23
CA LEU A 161 -4.78 3.06 -5.57
C LEU A 161 -4.75 4.30 -6.49
N PRO A 162 -3.63 4.57 -7.19
CA PRO A 162 -3.52 5.71 -8.10
C PRO A 162 -4.58 5.71 -9.22
N TYR A 163 -5.02 6.90 -9.65
CA TYR A 163 -6.13 7.12 -10.59
C TYR A 163 -5.99 6.43 -11.97
N ASN A 164 -4.84 5.86 -12.33
CA ASN A 164 -4.62 5.12 -13.58
C ASN A 164 -3.99 3.74 -13.39
N PHE A 165 -4.04 3.20 -12.17
CA PHE A 165 -3.37 1.96 -11.77
C PHE A 165 -3.64 0.77 -12.72
N ILE A 166 -4.89 0.57 -13.13
CA ILE A 166 -5.27 -0.53 -14.04
C ILE A 166 -4.61 -0.39 -15.42
N ASN A 167 -4.56 0.82 -15.97
CA ASN A 167 -3.98 1.06 -17.29
C ASN A 167 -2.46 0.82 -17.29
N SER A 168 -1.80 1.04 -16.15
CA SER A 168 -0.38 0.75 -15.95
C SER A 168 -0.04 -0.74 -15.74
N LEU A 169 -1.02 -1.64 -15.72
CA LEU A 169 -0.80 -3.09 -15.54
C LEU A 169 -1.04 -3.90 -16.81
N THR A 170 -0.93 -3.26 -17.98
CA THR A 170 -1.15 -3.92 -19.28
C THR A 170 -0.21 -5.13 -19.43
N GLY A 171 -0.77 -6.34 -19.59
CA GLY A 171 -0.02 -7.61 -19.67
C GLY A 171 -0.02 -8.45 -18.39
N TYR A 172 -0.62 -7.95 -17.30
CA TYR A 172 -0.74 -8.65 -16.01
C TYR A 172 -2.20 -8.80 -15.59
N ASP A 173 -2.93 -9.64 -16.31
CA ASP A 173 -4.39 -9.77 -16.20
C ASP A 173 -4.86 -10.03 -14.76
N TYR A 174 -4.13 -10.87 -14.01
CA TYR A 174 -4.47 -11.19 -12.62
C TYR A 174 -4.32 -9.99 -11.65
N LEU A 175 -3.33 -9.11 -11.85
CA LEU A 175 -3.17 -7.88 -11.06
C LEU A 175 -4.23 -6.85 -11.43
N VAL A 176 -4.56 -6.76 -12.73
CA VAL A 176 -5.65 -5.93 -13.24
C VAL A 176 -6.99 -6.34 -12.65
N GLU A 177 -7.28 -7.64 -12.54
CA GLU A 177 -8.52 -8.13 -11.94
C GLU A 177 -8.63 -7.77 -10.46
N ARG A 178 -7.56 -7.96 -9.67
CA ARG A 178 -7.48 -7.53 -8.26
C ARG A 178 -7.76 -6.04 -8.10
N ALA A 179 -7.09 -5.23 -8.92
CA ALA A 179 -7.27 -3.78 -8.98
C ALA A 179 -8.73 -3.37 -9.28
N LYS A 180 -9.35 -4.02 -10.26
CA LYS A 180 -10.73 -3.74 -10.69
C LYS A 180 -11.73 -4.04 -9.60
N ARG A 181 -11.60 -5.17 -8.89
CA ARG A 181 -12.48 -5.51 -7.77
C ARG A 181 -12.48 -4.43 -6.70
N LEU A 182 -11.30 -3.92 -6.33
CA LEU A 182 -11.18 -2.81 -5.37
C LEU A 182 -11.87 -1.53 -5.90
N GLN A 183 -11.71 -1.19 -7.18
CA GLN A 183 -12.39 -0.03 -7.76
C GLN A 183 -13.91 -0.19 -7.88
N GLU A 184 -14.41 -1.40 -8.10
CA GLU A 184 -15.85 -1.68 -8.15
C GLU A 184 -16.48 -1.48 -6.77
N ILE A 185 -15.84 -1.96 -5.71
CA ILE A 185 -16.27 -1.71 -4.32
C ILE A 185 -16.36 -0.19 -4.05
N LEU A 186 -15.37 0.60 -4.50
CA LEU A 186 -15.40 2.06 -4.36
C LEU A 186 -16.56 2.73 -5.12
N LYS A 187 -16.92 2.22 -6.31
CA LYS A 187 -18.04 2.75 -7.09
C LYS A 187 -19.38 2.46 -6.43
N ASP A 188 -19.54 1.27 -5.87
CA ASP A 188 -20.77 0.87 -5.20
C ASP A 188 -20.97 1.63 -3.89
N ASP A 189 -19.90 1.85 -3.12
CA ASP A 189 -19.93 2.70 -1.92
C ASP A 189 -20.36 4.15 -2.24
N LYS A 190 -19.82 4.74 -3.31
CA LYS A 190 -20.21 6.09 -3.77
C LYS A 190 -21.68 6.20 -4.19
N LYS A 191 -22.25 5.15 -4.79
CA LYS A 191 -23.67 5.15 -5.18
C LYS A 191 -24.57 5.11 -3.95
N ASN A 192 -24.24 4.26 -2.97
CA ASN A 192 -25.05 4.07 -1.77
C ASN A 192 -25.07 5.30 -0.85
N ASN A 193 -23.96 6.06 -0.80
CA ASN A 193 -23.85 7.29 0.00
C ASN A 193 -24.51 8.53 -0.65
N ASN A 194 -24.78 8.51 -1.96
CA ASN A 194 -25.49 9.61 -2.65
C ASN A 194 -27.03 9.44 -2.65
N SER A 195 -27.53 8.34 -2.10
CA SER A 195 -28.95 7.99 -2.01
C SER A 195 -29.55 8.18 -0.61
N LEU A 196 -28.80 8.81 0.30
CA LEU A 196 -29.20 9.25 1.65
C LEU A 196 -29.18 10.78 1.69
#